data_AF-A0A443HLA7-F1
#
_entry.id   AF-A0A443HLA7-F1
#
_cell.length_a   1.000
_cell.length_b   1.000
_cell.length_c   1.000
_cell.angle_alpha   90.00
_cell.angle_beta   90.00
_cell.angle_gamma   90.00
#
_symmetry.space_group_name_H-M   'P 1'
#
loop_
_entity.id
_entity.type
_entity.pdbx_description
1 polymer ?
#
loop_
_entity_poly.entity_id
_entity_poly.type
_entity_poly.pdbx_seq_one_letter_code
_entity_poly.pdbx_strand_id
1 'polypeptide(L)'
;MSARPAKRPRVETDDDDDGFTGSRSRIAKRPRRRIAKRPRRKEIDSLIADLDDNDCRDLLHQAATAHPDVLMSIRAVLRALNARAVSTDVWGFEWQTDDVWKLLNVTWSKESASRQLESAGYVENAIIYDIEHIRDHAAKPSASLGTKVNGLEGLRKIGETVLTSSNPLAHEIQKRSQWDTSLIDTMTKIVDAMTYEEQKEICLWDDGDGHWQNKMNELATLSMRMQHRCFKGLVGVISTLQRWMWEEEEEEEDEEDESEDCDEDDDHDEVDHARRRSRRRLEAAMRHHLAFECMGRDDEEEQNEEYQSEGFDEDDDQDDGEDENDDAVAQPGHEREGQISFHQRLFCQ
;
A
#
# COMPACT_ATOMS: atom_id res chain seq x y z
N MET A 1 31.39 -21.88 35.89
CA MET A 1 31.39 -23.36 35.80
C MET A 1 30.28 -23.74 34.83
N SER A 2 30.60 -23.91 33.53
CA SER A 2 29.60 -24.17 32.49
C SER A 2 29.46 -25.68 32.25
N ALA A 3 28.26 -26.18 32.47
CA ALA A 3 27.87 -27.57 32.27
C ALA A 3 27.79 -27.92 30.77
N ARG A 4 28.29 -29.10 30.41
CA ARG A 4 28.27 -29.66 29.05
C ARG A 4 26.90 -30.30 28.75
N PRO A 5 26.37 -30.17 27.51
CA PRO A 5 25.17 -30.90 27.12
C PRO A 5 25.49 -32.35 26.73
N ALA A 6 24.57 -33.24 27.10
CA ALA A 6 24.66 -34.69 27.00
C ALA A 6 24.49 -35.23 25.57
N LYS A 7 25.28 -36.27 25.25
CA LYS A 7 25.21 -37.07 24.02
C LYS A 7 23.89 -37.85 23.94
N ARG A 8 23.22 -37.80 22.79
CA ARG A 8 22.09 -38.69 22.45
C ARG A 8 22.61 -40.04 21.90
N PRO A 9 21.99 -41.17 22.25
CA PRO A 9 22.37 -42.49 21.75
C PRO A 9 21.84 -42.72 20.33
N ARG A 10 22.64 -43.45 19.56
CA ARG A 10 22.39 -43.90 18.18
C ARG A 10 21.56 -45.17 18.23
N VAL A 11 20.43 -45.19 17.53
CA VAL A 11 19.61 -46.39 17.30
C VAL A 11 20.16 -47.09 16.06
N GLU A 12 20.74 -48.27 16.28
CA GLU A 12 21.05 -49.24 15.23
C GLU A 12 19.79 -50.10 15.04
N THR A 13 19.34 -50.22 13.79
CA THR A 13 18.28 -51.14 13.37
C THR A 13 18.91 -52.09 12.36
N ASP A 14 19.35 -53.23 12.87
CA ASP A 14 19.62 -54.44 12.11
C ASP A 14 18.30 -55.20 12.04
N ASP A 15 17.74 -55.36 10.85
CA ASP A 15 16.70 -56.35 10.56
C ASP A 15 17.06 -57.04 9.23
N ASP A 16 17.64 -58.22 9.39
CA ASP A 16 17.64 -59.32 8.44
C ASP A 16 16.21 -59.86 8.28
N ASP A 17 15.67 -60.01 7.05
CA ASP A 17 14.74 -61.12 6.77
C ASP A 17 14.44 -61.37 5.28
N ASP A 18 14.69 -62.63 4.88
CA ASP A 18 13.89 -63.50 4.03
C ASP A 18 13.57 -63.18 2.54
N GLY A 19 14.51 -63.57 1.68
CA GLY A 19 14.39 -64.92 1.08
C GLY A 19 13.08 -65.35 0.38
N PHE A 20 12.37 -64.51 -0.37
CA PHE A 20 11.22 -64.98 -1.16
C PHE A 20 11.64 -65.57 -2.53
N THR A 21 11.70 -66.89 -2.61
CA THR A 21 11.89 -67.65 -3.86
C THR A 21 10.56 -67.90 -4.58
N GLY A 22 10.53 -67.53 -5.86
CA GLY A 22 9.88 -68.31 -6.92
C GLY A 22 8.35 -68.40 -6.95
N SER A 23 7.72 -67.51 -7.73
CA SER A 23 6.47 -67.84 -8.42
C SER A 23 6.46 -67.24 -9.83
N ARG A 24 6.81 -68.09 -10.81
CA ARG A 24 6.77 -67.80 -12.25
C ARG A 24 5.32 -67.79 -12.74
N SER A 25 4.65 -66.65 -12.62
CA SER A 25 3.38 -66.41 -13.32
C SER A 25 3.67 -65.97 -14.76
N ARG A 26 3.15 -66.71 -15.74
CA ARG A 26 3.26 -66.41 -17.17
C ARG A 26 2.29 -65.28 -17.52
N ILE A 27 2.71 -64.05 -17.25
CA ILE A 27 1.99 -62.84 -17.66
C ILE A 27 2.28 -62.59 -19.13
N ALA A 28 1.21 -62.56 -19.93
CA ALA A 28 1.23 -62.22 -21.34
C ALA A 28 2.01 -60.91 -21.58
N LYS A 29 2.92 -60.93 -22.55
CA LYS A 29 3.80 -59.82 -22.92
C LYS A 29 2.97 -58.61 -23.35
N ARG A 30 2.64 -57.74 -22.40
CA ARG A 30 2.12 -56.39 -22.68
C ARG A 30 3.11 -55.69 -23.62
N PRO A 31 2.64 -55.01 -24.68
CA PRO A 31 3.52 -54.23 -25.54
C PRO A 31 4.26 -53.23 -24.66
N ARG A 32 5.59 -53.28 -24.72
CA ARG A 32 6.47 -52.33 -24.04
C ARG A 32 6.10 -50.95 -24.54
N ARG A 33 5.27 -50.22 -23.77
CA ARG A 33 5.06 -48.79 -23.95
C ARG A 33 6.46 -48.20 -23.98
N ARG A 34 6.85 -47.65 -25.13
CA ARG A 34 8.11 -46.94 -25.27
C ARG A 34 8.06 -45.83 -24.23
N ILE A 35 8.79 -46.01 -23.14
CA ILE A 35 8.93 -44.99 -22.11
C ILE A 35 9.66 -43.86 -22.84
N ALA A 36 8.92 -42.79 -23.16
CA ALA A 36 9.51 -41.59 -23.72
C ALA A 36 10.68 -41.19 -22.82
N LYS A 37 11.85 -40.95 -23.42
CA LYS A 37 13.03 -40.52 -22.65
C LYS A 37 12.62 -39.26 -21.90
N ARG A 38 12.77 -39.28 -20.56
CA ARG A 38 12.53 -38.08 -19.76
C ARG A 38 13.38 -36.94 -20.31
N PRO A 39 12.79 -35.78 -20.63
CA PRO A 39 13.54 -34.62 -21.09
C PRO A 39 14.62 -34.27 -20.05
N ARG A 40 15.79 -33.89 -20.52
CA ARG A 40 16.90 -33.55 -19.63
C ARG A 40 16.64 -32.16 -19.06
N ARG A 41 16.86 -31.97 -17.76
CA ARG A 41 16.65 -30.69 -17.07
C ARG A 41 17.25 -29.49 -17.83
N LYS A 42 18.47 -29.63 -18.36
CA LYS A 42 19.15 -28.56 -19.12
C LYS A 42 18.42 -28.12 -20.40
N GLU A 43 17.70 -29.04 -21.04
CA GLU A 43 16.90 -28.74 -22.24
C GLU A 43 15.65 -27.94 -21.86
N ILE A 44 15.02 -28.31 -20.73
CA ILE A 44 13.88 -27.57 -20.17
C ILE A 44 14.33 -26.16 -19.75
N ASP A 45 15.45 -26.05 -19.02
CA ASP A 45 15.97 -24.76 -18.56
C ASP A 45 16.29 -23.81 -19.72
N SER A 46 16.83 -24.33 -20.84
CA SER A 46 17.06 -23.57 -22.06
C SER A 46 15.77 -23.07 -22.69
N LEU A 47 14.75 -23.93 -22.79
CA LEU A 47 13.46 -23.55 -23.38
C LEU A 47 12.71 -22.53 -22.51
N ILE A 48 12.83 -22.63 -21.18
CA ILE A 48 12.24 -21.66 -20.25
C ILE A 48 12.94 -20.30 -20.38
N ALA A 49 14.26 -20.27 -20.57
CA ALA A 49 15.01 -19.02 -20.69
C ALA A 49 14.65 -18.21 -21.95
N ASP A 50 14.12 -18.85 -22.98
CA ASP A 50 13.71 -18.22 -24.24
C ASP A 50 12.24 -17.75 -24.23
N LEU A 51 11.45 -18.10 -23.20
CA LEU A 51 10.06 -17.69 -23.04
C LEU A 51 9.97 -16.36 -22.29
N ASP A 52 9.00 -15.53 -22.66
CA ASP A 52 8.67 -14.34 -21.87
C ASP A 52 7.83 -14.68 -20.62
N ASP A 53 7.73 -13.70 -19.72
CA ASP A 53 7.05 -13.86 -18.43
C ASP A 53 5.54 -14.19 -18.58
N ASN A 54 4.89 -13.71 -19.63
CA ASN A 54 3.47 -13.94 -19.85
C ASN A 54 3.23 -15.36 -20.38
N ASP A 55 4.01 -15.79 -21.36
CA ASP A 55 3.95 -17.15 -21.89
C ASP A 55 4.27 -18.19 -20.80
N CYS A 56 5.24 -17.89 -19.93
CA CYS A 56 5.53 -18.73 -18.76
C CYS A 56 4.35 -18.83 -17.80
N ARG A 57 3.67 -17.72 -17.51
CA ARG A 57 2.47 -17.71 -16.63
C ARG A 57 1.33 -18.52 -17.24
N ASP A 58 1.06 -18.37 -18.53
CA ASP A 58 0.00 -19.08 -19.22
C ASP A 58 0.24 -20.60 -19.24
N LEU A 59 1.49 -21.02 -19.53
CA LEU A 59 1.87 -22.42 -19.46
C LEU A 59 1.76 -22.99 -18.04
N LEU A 60 2.18 -22.23 -17.02
CA LEU A 60 2.06 -22.63 -15.62
C LEU A 60 0.59 -22.78 -15.20
N HIS A 61 -0.27 -21.86 -15.65
CA HIS A 61 -1.71 -21.90 -15.41
C HIS A 61 -2.36 -23.12 -16.07
N GLN A 62 -2.04 -23.39 -17.34
CA GLN A 62 -2.53 -24.58 -18.05
C GLN A 62 -2.07 -25.87 -17.36
N ALA A 63 -0.80 -25.95 -16.94
CA ALA A 63 -0.26 -27.10 -16.23
C ALA A 63 -0.94 -27.31 -14.87
N ALA A 64 -1.16 -26.24 -14.09
CA ALA A 64 -1.85 -26.31 -12.81
C ALA A 64 -3.32 -26.74 -12.96
N THR A 65 -3.97 -26.33 -14.05
CA THR A 65 -5.36 -26.71 -14.37
C THR A 65 -5.46 -28.18 -14.78
N ALA A 66 -4.51 -28.68 -15.58
CA ALA A 66 -4.49 -30.07 -16.04
C ALA A 66 -4.02 -31.05 -14.95
N HIS A 67 -3.18 -30.59 -14.02
CA HIS A 67 -2.47 -31.43 -13.07
C HIS A 67 -2.53 -30.86 -11.64
N PRO A 68 -3.39 -31.40 -10.74
CA PRO A 68 -3.54 -30.91 -9.37
C PRO A 68 -2.27 -30.95 -8.53
N ASP A 69 -1.36 -31.88 -8.81
CA ASP A 69 -0.06 -32.00 -8.15
C ASP A 69 0.86 -30.81 -8.47
N VAL A 70 0.77 -30.25 -9.69
CA VAL A 70 1.48 -29.02 -10.06
C VAL A 70 0.95 -27.83 -9.27
N LEU A 71 -0.38 -27.69 -9.15
CA LEU A 71 -1.00 -26.64 -8.31
C LEU A 71 -0.57 -26.77 -6.85
N MET A 72 -0.56 -27.98 -6.29
CA MET A 72 -0.09 -28.22 -4.93
C MET A 72 1.39 -27.89 -4.76
N SER A 73 2.22 -28.20 -5.75
CA SER A 73 3.65 -27.84 -5.75
C SER A 73 3.85 -26.33 -5.80
N ILE A 74 3.09 -25.61 -6.63
CA ILE A 74 3.09 -24.15 -6.70
C ILE A 74 2.70 -23.56 -5.34
N ARG A 75 1.59 -24.02 -4.75
CA ARG A 75 1.15 -23.61 -3.41
C ARG A 75 2.19 -23.90 -2.32
N ALA A 76 2.91 -25.01 -2.42
CA ALA A 76 3.97 -25.35 -1.48
C ALA A 76 5.21 -24.44 -1.63
N VAL A 77 5.61 -24.14 -2.86
CA VAL A 77 6.70 -23.18 -3.14
C VAL A 77 6.32 -21.78 -2.69
N LEU A 78 5.10 -21.31 -2.99
CA LEU A 78 4.60 -20.02 -2.52
C LEU A 78 4.56 -19.96 -0.99
N ARG A 79 4.06 -21.01 -0.32
CA ARG A 79 4.11 -21.08 1.15
C ARG A 79 5.53 -21.08 1.69
N ALA A 80 6.48 -21.75 1.04
CA ALA A 80 7.87 -21.76 1.47
C ALA A 80 8.57 -20.41 1.21
N LEU A 81 8.26 -19.73 0.11
CA LEU A 81 8.73 -18.38 -0.19
C LEU A 81 8.13 -17.38 0.79
N ASN A 82 6.82 -17.46 1.04
CA ASN A 82 6.14 -16.65 2.05
C ASN A 82 6.69 -16.94 3.44
N ALA A 83 6.89 -18.20 3.85
CA ALA A 83 7.49 -18.52 5.15
C ALA A 83 8.96 -18.08 5.28
N ARG A 84 9.70 -17.96 4.16
CA ARG A 84 11.03 -17.32 4.14
C ARG A 84 10.96 -15.79 4.09
N ALA A 85 9.89 -15.24 3.53
CA ALA A 85 9.60 -13.82 3.40
C ALA A 85 8.78 -13.24 4.56
N VAL A 86 8.29 -14.10 5.47
CA VAL A 86 8.12 -13.78 6.90
C VAL A 86 9.54 -13.52 7.42
N SER A 87 10.12 -12.43 6.93
CA SER A 87 11.31 -11.85 7.48
C SER A 87 10.90 -11.40 8.88
N THR A 88 11.66 -11.87 9.86
CA THR A 88 11.68 -11.24 11.18
C THR A 88 12.04 -9.76 11.09
N ASP A 89 12.66 -9.35 9.98
CA ASP A 89 12.90 -7.95 9.66
C ASP A 89 11.59 -7.31 9.21
N VAL A 90 10.92 -6.71 10.19
CA VAL A 90 9.88 -5.72 9.97
C VAL A 90 10.55 -4.46 9.44
N TRP A 91 10.15 -4.01 8.25
CA TRP A 91 10.70 -2.79 7.68
C TRP A 91 10.09 -1.56 8.36
N GLY A 92 10.93 -0.65 8.84
CA GLY A 92 10.55 0.64 9.39
C GLY A 92 10.59 1.73 8.32
N PHE A 93 9.65 2.67 8.37
CA PHE A 93 9.55 3.79 7.43
C PHE A 93 9.72 5.16 8.09
N GLU A 94 10.33 5.19 9.29
CA GLU A 94 10.55 6.40 10.07
C GLU A 94 11.42 7.40 9.33
N TRP A 95 12.40 6.90 8.57
CA TRP A 95 13.29 7.76 7.79
C TRP A 95 12.51 8.56 6.73
N GLN A 96 11.58 7.91 6.00
CA GLN A 96 10.73 8.57 5.01
C GLN A 96 9.82 9.62 5.67
N THR A 97 9.20 9.28 6.80
CA THR A 97 8.33 10.25 7.51
C THR A 97 9.13 11.45 8.02
N ASP A 98 10.33 11.22 8.53
CA ASP A 98 11.23 12.27 9.01
C ASP A 98 11.76 13.12 7.87
N ASP A 99 12.07 12.54 6.73
CA ASP A 99 12.58 13.25 5.57
C ASP A 99 11.52 14.18 4.98
N VAL A 100 10.31 13.68 4.76
CA VAL A 100 9.17 14.50 4.33
C VAL A 100 8.91 15.66 5.29
N TRP A 101 8.93 15.40 6.61
CA TRP A 101 8.75 16.45 7.61
C TRP A 101 9.86 17.49 7.55
N LYS A 102 11.13 17.08 7.46
CA LYS A 102 12.27 18.00 7.34
C LYS A 102 12.19 18.79 6.05
N LEU A 103 11.85 18.14 4.95
CA LEU A 103 11.76 18.76 3.63
C LEU A 103 10.71 19.86 3.63
N LEU A 104 9.52 19.61 4.18
CA LEU A 104 8.44 20.60 4.24
C LEU A 104 8.69 21.70 5.28
N ASN A 105 9.16 21.35 6.48
CA ASN A 105 9.16 22.28 7.61
C ASN A 105 10.52 22.92 7.92
N VAL A 106 11.64 22.31 7.52
CA VAL A 106 12.99 22.73 7.91
C VAL A 106 13.81 23.22 6.72
N THR A 107 13.93 22.41 5.66
CA THR A 107 14.88 22.62 4.56
C THR A 107 14.73 23.98 3.89
N TRP A 108 13.49 24.41 3.64
CA TRP A 108 13.20 25.67 2.92
C TRP A 108 12.79 26.82 3.85
N SER A 109 12.84 26.62 5.17
CA SER A 109 12.34 27.58 6.18
C SER A 109 13.05 28.95 6.14
N LYS A 110 14.29 28.99 5.65
CA LYS A 110 15.12 30.21 5.57
C LYS A 110 15.10 30.88 4.20
N GLU A 111 14.51 30.23 3.21
CA GLU A 111 14.39 30.78 1.85
C GLU A 111 13.21 31.76 1.77
N SER A 112 13.24 32.64 0.76
CA SER A 112 12.13 33.55 0.52
C SER A 112 10.88 32.79 0.05
N ALA A 113 9.70 33.38 0.26
CA ALA A 113 8.43 32.78 -0.17
C ALA A 113 8.39 32.47 -1.68
N SER A 114 8.98 33.33 -2.53
CA SER A 114 9.08 33.06 -3.98
C SER A 114 9.87 31.79 -4.28
N ARG A 115 11.03 31.61 -3.62
CA ARG A 115 11.85 30.41 -3.80
C ARG A 115 11.19 29.15 -3.22
N GLN A 116 10.45 29.29 -2.12
CA GLN A 116 9.63 28.22 -1.57
C GLN A 116 8.55 27.74 -2.55
N LEU A 117 7.94 28.66 -3.30
CA LEU A 117 6.95 28.30 -4.32
C LEU A 117 7.62 27.64 -5.55
N GLU A 118 8.76 28.16 -6.00
CA GLU A 118 9.54 27.58 -7.10
C GLU A 118 10.02 26.15 -6.78
N SER A 119 10.33 25.86 -5.52
CA SER A 119 10.77 24.54 -5.09
C SER A 119 9.65 23.53 -4.87
N ALA A 120 8.38 23.95 -4.91
CA ALA A 120 7.24 23.08 -4.62
C ALA A 120 7.18 21.84 -5.52
N GLY A 121 7.41 21.99 -6.83
CA GLY A 121 7.41 20.83 -7.73
C GLY A 121 8.53 19.82 -7.44
N TYR A 122 9.69 20.28 -6.95
CA TYR A 122 10.76 19.37 -6.52
C TYR A 122 10.37 18.63 -5.24
N VAL A 123 9.81 19.35 -4.27
CA VAL A 123 9.40 18.78 -2.98
C VAL A 123 8.25 17.78 -3.16
N GLU A 124 7.28 18.09 -4.01
CA GLU A 124 6.19 17.17 -4.38
C GLU A 124 6.73 15.83 -4.91
N ASN A 125 7.65 15.89 -5.89
CA ASN A 125 8.23 14.68 -6.47
C ASN A 125 9.03 13.86 -5.44
N ALA A 126 9.71 14.51 -4.49
CA ALA A 126 10.41 13.82 -3.42
C ALA A 126 9.44 13.10 -2.46
N ILE A 127 8.33 13.74 -2.10
CA ILE A 127 7.28 13.12 -1.29
C ILE A 127 6.67 11.92 -2.02
N ILE A 128 6.35 12.06 -3.31
CA ILE A 128 5.84 10.96 -4.13
C ILE A 128 6.85 9.80 -4.17
N TYR A 129 8.14 10.09 -4.35
CA TYR A 129 9.19 9.09 -4.32
C TYR A 129 9.21 8.29 -2.99
N ASP A 130 9.08 8.97 -1.85
CA ASP A 130 9.01 8.30 -0.55
C ASP A 130 7.75 7.44 -0.39
N ILE A 131 6.60 7.93 -0.88
CA ILE A 131 5.35 7.15 -0.93
C ILE A 131 5.53 5.89 -1.77
N GLU A 132 6.12 6.01 -2.96
CA GLU A 132 6.40 4.87 -3.84
C GLU A 132 7.41 3.90 -3.22
N HIS A 133 8.41 4.41 -2.50
CA HIS A 133 9.34 3.55 -1.78
C HIS A 133 8.63 2.72 -0.68
N ILE A 134 7.68 3.32 0.06
CA ILE A 134 6.84 2.61 1.02
C ILE A 134 6.01 1.54 0.29
N ARG A 135 5.33 1.91 -0.81
CA ARG A 135 4.54 1.00 -1.64
C ARG A 135 5.34 -0.24 -2.03
N ASP A 136 6.54 -0.02 -2.56
CA ASP A 136 7.37 -1.07 -3.13
C ASP A 136 7.82 -2.10 -2.10
N HIS A 137 7.72 -1.81 -0.80
CA HIS A 137 8.05 -2.73 0.29
C HIS A 137 6.81 -3.28 1.00
N ALA A 138 5.86 -2.41 1.34
CA ALA A 138 4.69 -2.75 2.14
C ALA A 138 3.53 -3.36 1.33
N ALA A 139 3.40 -3.04 0.04
CA ALA A 139 2.31 -3.57 -0.78
C ALA A 139 2.58 -4.97 -1.35
N LYS A 140 3.70 -5.61 -0.98
CA LYS A 140 3.98 -6.99 -1.41
C LYS A 140 3.06 -7.97 -0.66
N PRO A 141 2.39 -8.91 -1.34
CA PRO A 141 1.63 -9.97 -0.66
C PRO A 141 2.49 -10.82 0.28
N SER A 142 3.80 -10.89 0.03
CA SER A 142 4.78 -11.60 0.85
C SER A 142 5.35 -10.77 2.01
N ALA A 143 5.00 -9.48 2.14
CA ALA A 143 5.47 -8.63 3.24
C ALA A 143 4.85 -9.10 4.56
N SER A 144 5.61 -8.98 5.66
CA SER A 144 5.09 -9.26 7.00
C SER A 144 4.02 -8.25 7.40
N LEU A 145 3.04 -8.67 8.22
CA LEU A 145 2.01 -7.78 8.75
C LEU A 145 2.60 -6.52 9.38
N GLY A 146 3.65 -6.66 10.19
CA GLY A 146 4.35 -5.52 10.79
C GLY A 146 4.90 -4.52 9.76
N THR A 147 5.42 -5.01 8.62
CA THR A 147 5.87 -4.13 7.53
C THR A 147 4.68 -3.41 6.88
N LYS A 148 3.56 -4.11 6.69
CA LYS A 148 2.35 -3.49 6.12
C LYS A 148 1.77 -2.43 7.06
N VAL A 149 1.71 -2.72 8.37
CA VAL A 149 1.29 -1.77 9.43
C VAL A 149 2.20 -0.55 9.46
N ASN A 150 3.52 -0.75 9.49
CA ASN A 150 4.48 0.34 9.46
C ASN A 150 4.34 1.17 8.19
N GLY A 151 4.06 0.54 7.05
CA GLY A 151 3.81 1.23 5.79
C GLY A 151 2.57 2.12 5.85
N LEU A 152 1.44 1.59 6.34
CA LEU A 152 0.22 2.38 6.53
C LEU A 152 0.42 3.54 7.52
N GLU A 153 1.10 3.31 8.63
CA GLU A 153 1.41 4.35 9.62
C GLU A 153 2.36 5.41 9.06
N GLY A 154 3.36 5.01 8.26
CA GLY A 154 4.25 5.92 7.56
C GLY A 154 3.48 6.82 6.59
N LEU A 155 2.60 6.25 5.78
CA LEU A 155 1.75 7.01 4.85
C LEU A 155 0.79 7.94 5.59
N ARG A 156 0.21 7.48 6.72
CA ARG A 156 -0.64 8.33 7.58
C ARG A 156 0.13 9.55 8.08
N LYS A 157 1.34 9.36 8.61
CA LYS A 157 2.22 10.43 9.10
C LYS A 157 2.66 11.40 7.99
N ILE A 158 2.95 10.90 6.79
CA ILE A 158 3.23 11.74 5.61
C ILE A 158 2.00 12.61 5.30
N GLY A 159 0.81 11.99 5.22
CA GLY A 159 -0.44 12.72 4.97
C GLY A 159 -0.73 13.77 6.03
N GLU A 160 -0.56 13.41 7.31
CA GLU A 160 -0.72 14.35 8.43
C GLU A 160 0.26 15.52 8.34
N THR A 161 1.52 15.26 8.00
CA THR A 161 2.56 16.29 7.83
C THR A 161 2.17 17.26 6.71
N VAL A 162 1.76 16.73 5.55
CA VAL A 162 1.32 17.55 4.41
C VAL A 162 0.15 18.45 4.81
N LEU A 163 -0.83 17.93 5.56
CA LEU A 163 -2.00 18.70 5.98
C LEU A 163 -1.67 19.72 7.07
N THR A 164 -0.81 19.39 8.03
CA THR A 164 -0.58 20.24 9.21
C THR A 164 0.50 21.31 9.00
N SER A 165 1.34 21.17 7.99
CA SER A 165 2.32 22.19 7.61
C SER A 165 1.64 23.47 7.09
N SER A 166 2.18 24.64 7.46
CA SER A 166 1.52 25.95 7.28
C SER A 166 2.36 27.02 6.55
N ASN A 167 3.48 26.64 5.95
CA ASN A 167 4.32 27.56 5.19
C ASN A 167 3.87 27.70 3.71
N PRO A 168 4.32 28.74 2.97
CA PRO A 168 3.94 28.93 1.57
C PRO A 168 4.21 27.72 0.66
N LEU A 169 5.34 27.04 0.87
CA LEU A 169 5.66 25.78 0.19
C LEU A 169 4.59 24.71 0.47
N ALA A 170 4.26 24.47 1.74
CA ALA A 170 3.27 23.48 2.15
C ALA A 170 1.88 23.76 1.58
N HIS A 171 1.48 25.03 1.52
CA HIS A 171 0.21 25.42 0.90
C HIS A 171 0.16 25.05 -0.59
N GLU A 172 1.26 25.27 -1.32
CA GLU A 172 1.36 24.87 -2.73
C GLU A 172 1.36 23.35 -2.89
N ILE A 173 2.03 22.61 -2.01
CA ILE A 173 1.97 21.14 -1.97
C ILE A 173 0.55 20.65 -1.70
N GLN A 174 -0.16 21.20 -0.71
CA GLN A 174 -1.54 20.85 -0.40
C GLN A 174 -2.47 21.04 -1.60
N LYS A 175 -2.32 22.16 -2.33
CA LYS A 175 -3.08 22.43 -3.56
C LYS A 175 -2.82 21.38 -4.63
N ARG A 176 -1.57 20.95 -4.80
CA ARG A 176 -1.20 19.90 -5.76
C ARG A 176 -1.72 18.52 -5.33
N SER A 177 -1.66 18.22 -4.03
CA SER A 177 -2.21 17.00 -3.43
C SER A 177 -3.74 16.88 -3.49
N GLN A 178 -4.45 17.89 -4.01
CA GLN A 178 -5.87 17.76 -4.35
C GLN A 178 -6.11 16.74 -5.48
N TRP A 179 -5.19 16.70 -6.44
CA TRP A 179 -5.31 15.86 -7.64
C TRP A 179 -4.40 14.64 -7.61
N ASP A 180 -3.37 14.66 -6.76
CA ASP A 180 -2.49 13.51 -6.57
C ASP A 180 -3.20 12.38 -5.79
N THR A 181 -3.20 11.19 -6.38
CA THR A 181 -3.75 9.98 -5.79
C THR A 181 -2.68 9.07 -5.21
N SER A 182 -1.38 9.40 -5.32
CA SER A 182 -0.26 8.52 -4.98
C SER A 182 -0.34 7.93 -3.57
N LEU A 183 -0.67 8.76 -2.57
CA LEU A 183 -0.82 8.37 -1.17
C LEU A 183 -1.99 7.39 -0.98
N ILE A 184 -3.15 7.70 -1.56
CA ILE A 184 -4.37 6.90 -1.43
C ILE A 184 -4.25 5.58 -2.21
N ASP A 185 -3.71 5.62 -3.42
CA ASP A 185 -3.47 4.45 -4.25
C ASP A 185 -2.49 3.50 -3.57
N THR A 186 -1.48 4.04 -2.89
CA THR A 186 -0.51 3.24 -2.15
C THR A 186 -1.14 2.60 -0.92
N MET A 187 -1.91 3.36 -0.12
CA MET A 187 -2.65 2.80 1.01
C MET A 187 -3.60 1.69 0.56
N THR A 188 -4.37 1.93 -0.50
CA THR A 188 -5.28 0.94 -1.10
C THR A 188 -4.54 -0.32 -1.51
N LYS A 189 -3.41 -0.20 -2.21
CA LYS A 189 -2.58 -1.36 -2.61
C LYS A 189 -2.04 -2.16 -1.43
N ILE A 190 -1.67 -1.49 -0.33
CA ILE A 190 -1.22 -2.17 0.89
C ILE A 190 -2.39 -2.95 1.51
N VAL A 191 -3.57 -2.35 1.60
CA VAL A 191 -4.78 -3.00 2.12
C VAL A 191 -5.22 -4.17 1.24
N ASP A 192 -5.18 -4.03 -0.07
CA ASP A 192 -5.53 -5.09 -1.04
C ASP A 192 -4.54 -6.27 -0.98
N ALA A 193 -3.31 -6.03 -0.55
CA ALA A 193 -2.30 -7.07 -0.33
C ALA A 193 -2.45 -7.77 1.03
N MET A 194 -3.36 -7.33 1.90
CA MET A 194 -3.65 -7.96 3.20
C MET A 194 -4.67 -9.08 3.09
N THR A 195 -4.54 -10.09 3.94
CA THR A 195 -5.63 -11.06 4.15
C THR A 195 -6.73 -10.44 5.00
N TYR A 196 -7.91 -11.08 5.01
CA TYR A 196 -9.03 -10.63 5.84
C TYR A 196 -8.67 -10.58 7.33
N GLU A 197 -7.93 -11.58 7.82
CA GLU A 197 -7.47 -11.66 9.20
C GLU A 197 -6.49 -10.54 9.53
N GLU A 198 -5.55 -10.23 8.61
CA GLU A 198 -4.63 -9.10 8.75
C GLU A 198 -5.37 -7.76 8.81
N GLN A 199 -6.38 -7.55 7.96
CA GLN A 199 -7.20 -6.32 7.98
C GLN A 199 -7.93 -6.16 9.32
N LYS A 200 -8.51 -7.25 9.84
CA LYS A 200 -9.16 -7.29 11.16
C LYS A 200 -8.17 -6.96 12.28
N GLU A 201 -6.98 -7.54 12.26
CA GLU A 201 -5.93 -7.30 13.25
C GLU A 201 -5.52 -5.81 13.28
N ILE A 202 -5.36 -5.17 12.12
CA ILE A 202 -4.99 -3.75 12.02
C ILE A 202 -6.09 -2.83 12.56
N CYS A 203 -7.37 -3.14 12.32
CA CYS A 203 -8.44 -2.32 12.88
C CYS A 203 -8.48 -2.34 14.41
N LEU A 204 -7.98 -3.43 15.02
CA LEU A 204 -7.87 -3.60 16.46
C LEU A 204 -6.48 -3.18 17.00
N TRP A 205 -5.57 -2.76 16.12
CA TRP A 205 -4.21 -2.41 16.50
C TRP A 205 -4.17 -1.10 17.29
N ASP A 206 -3.53 -1.16 18.46
CA ASP A 206 -3.24 -0.03 19.33
C ASP A 206 -1.75 -0.01 19.65
N ASP A 207 -1.07 1.07 19.29
CA ASP A 207 0.36 1.27 19.54
C ASP A 207 0.64 2.00 20.87
N GLY A 208 -0.39 2.21 21.70
CA GLY A 208 -0.34 2.96 22.95
C GLY A 208 -0.66 4.44 22.80
N ASP A 209 -0.67 4.97 21.58
CA ASP A 209 -1.09 6.34 21.24
C ASP A 209 -2.53 6.37 20.68
N GLY A 210 -3.25 5.25 20.82
CA GLY A 210 -4.63 5.07 20.40
C GLY A 210 -4.78 4.15 19.19
N HIS A 211 -6.01 3.71 18.97
CA HIS A 211 -6.33 2.76 17.92
C HIS A 211 -6.08 3.34 16.52
N TRP A 212 -5.48 2.54 15.65
CA TRP A 212 -5.14 2.94 14.27
C TRP A 212 -6.35 3.52 13.50
N GLN A 213 -7.53 2.92 13.70
CA GLN A 213 -8.80 3.39 13.11
C GLN A 213 -9.12 4.84 13.49
N ASN A 214 -8.86 5.24 14.75
CA ASN A 214 -9.12 6.61 15.20
C ASN A 214 -8.17 7.58 14.51
N LYS A 215 -6.87 7.24 14.41
CA LYS A 215 -5.87 8.08 13.74
C LYS A 215 -6.19 8.30 12.26
N MET A 216 -6.72 7.28 11.58
CA MET A 216 -7.16 7.41 10.19
C MET A 216 -8.42 8.26 10.03
N ASN A 217 -9.39 8.11 10.94
CA ASN A 217 -10.58 8.96 10.96
C ASN A 217 -10.23 10.44 11.24
N GLU A 218 -9.24 10.68 12.10
CA GLU A 218 -8.69 12.00 12.37
C GLU A 218 -8.04 12.58 11.12
N LEU A 219 -7.21 11.80 10.42
CA LEU A 219 -6.60 12.21 9.15
C LEU A 219 -7.67 12.57 8.09
N ALA A 220 -8.72 11.76 7.95
CA ALA A 220 -9.84 12.05 7.06
C ALA A 220 -10.62 13.31 7.46
N THR A 221 -10.80 13.52 8.76
CA THR A 221 -11.44 14.75 9.27
C THR A 221 -10.59 15.98 8.98
N LEU A 222 -9.27 15.88 9.15
CA LEU A 222 -8.32 16.95 8.82
C LEU A 222 -8.36 17.27 7.32
N SER A 223 -8.35 16.25 6.47
CA SER A 223 -8.37 16.46 5.02
C SER A 223 -9.65 17.13 4.54
N MET A 224 -10.80 16.79 5.13
CA MET A 224 -12.10 17.42 4.82
C MET A 224 -12.20 18.88 5.29
N ARG A 225 -11.50 19.25 6.37
CA ARG A 225 -11.52 20.63 6.91
C ARG A 225 -10.61 21.58 6.16
N MET A 226 -9.64 21.07 5.40
CA MET A 226 -8.74 21.89 4.62
C MET A 226 -9.41 22.47 3.38
N GLN A 227 -9.00 23.69 3.02
CA GLN A 227 -9.53 24.40 1.86
C GLN A 227 -9.38 23.61 0.55
N HIS A 228 -8.27 22.87 0.42
CA HIS A 228 -7.91 22.15 -0.82
C HIS A 228 -8.42 20.69 -0.87
N ARG A 229 -9.12 20.20 0.17
CA ARG A 229 -9.67 18.82 0.25
C ARG A 229 -8.69 17.74 -0.25
N CYS A 230 -7.49 17.71 0.29
CA CYS A 230 -6.46 16.76 -0.14
C CYS A 230 -6.89 15.31 0.09
N PHE A 231 -6.27 14.37 -0.63
CA PHE A 231 -6.41 12.93 -0.40
C PHE A 231 -7.84 12.40 -0.55
N LYS A 232 -8.49 12.76 -1.67
CA LYS A 232 -9.79 12.20 -2.05
C LYS A 232 -9.69 10.67 -2.12
N GLY A 233 -10.61 9.97 -1.45
CA GLY A 233 -10.63 8.51 -1.39
C GLY A 233 -10.10 7.89 -0.09
N LEU A 234 -9.59 8.70 0.86
CA LEU A 234 -9.15 8.20 2.16
C LEU A 234 -10.25 7.44 2.92
N VAL A 235 -11.50 7.90 2.81
CA VAL A 235 -12.66 7.21 3.40
C VAL A 235 -12.83 5.81 2.78
N GLY A 236 -12.57 5.65 1.48
CA GLY A 236 -12.63 4.35 0.81
C GLY A 236 -11.62 3.36 1.40
N VAL A 237 -10.38 3.79 1.66
CA VAL A 237 -9.37 2.95 2.33
C VAL A 237 -9.85 2.47 3.71
N ILE A 238 -10.41 3.40 4.49
CA ILE A 238 -10.94 3.11 5.83
C ILE A 238 -12.11 2.11 5.74
N SER A 239 -13.03 2.32 4.80
CA SER A 239 -14.16 1.42 4.56
C SER A 239 -13.72 0.03 4.11
N THR A 240 -12.73 -0.09 3.22
CA THR A 240 -12.18 -1.38 2.79
C THR A 240 -11.63 -2.16 3.97
N LEU A 241 -10.88 -1.51 4.86
CA LEU A 241 -10.36 -2.14 6.07
C LEU A 241 -11.45 -2.53 7.07
N GLN A 242 -12.57 -1.79 7.12
CA GLN A 242 -13.65 -2.06 8.07
C GLN A 242 -14.70 -3.03 7.52
N ARG A 243 -14.54 -3.54 6.30
CA ARG A 243 -15.51 -4.45 5.67
C ARG A 243 -15.81 -5.67 6.55
N TRP A 244 -14.82 -6.18 7.28
CA TRP A 244 -14.98 -7.32 8.19
C TRP A 244 -16.00 -7.10 9.31
N MET A 245 -16.26 -5.84 9.72
CA MET A 245 -17.25 -5.55 10.76
C MET A 245 -18.68 -5.85 10.32
N TRP A 246 -18.92 -6.00 9.01
CA TRP A 246 -20.25 -6.19 8.43
C TRP A 246 -20.50 -7.64 8.00
N GLU A 247 -19.47 -8.46 7.85
CA GLU A 247 -19.57 -9.83 7.34
C GLU A 247 -19.83 -10.89 8.44
N GLU A 248 -19.66 -10.55 9.73
CA GLU A 248 -19.88 -11.48 10.87
C GLU A 248 -21.33 -11.50 11.40
N GLU A 249 -22.28 -10.70 10.88
CA GLU A 249 -23.68 -10.63 11.39
C GLU A 249 -24.66 -11.61 10.70
N GLU A 250 -24.26 -12.45 9.74
CA GLU A 250 -25.18 -13.31 8.94
C GLU A 250 -25.22 -14.82 9.29
N GLU A 251 -24.56 -15.30 10.35
CA GLU A 251 -24.49 -16.75 10.69
C GLU A 251 -25.16 -17.19 12.02
N GLU A 252 -26.12 -16.44 12.58
CA GLU A 252 -26.93 -16.89 13.75
C GLU A 252 -28.45 -16.75 13.52
N GLU A 253 -28.99 -17.46 12.53
CA GLU A 253 -30.40 -17.87 12.52
C GLU A 253 -30.44 -19.39 12.32
N ASP A 254 -30.46 -20.13 13.43
CA ASP A 254 -31.25 -21.36 13.63
C ASP A 254 -30.70 -22.14 14.84
N GLU A 255 -31.27 -21.87 16.02
CA GLU A 255 -31.70 -22.90 16.97
C GLU A 255 -32.55 -22.23 18.05
N GLU A 256 -33.87 -22.22 17.81
CA GLU A 256 -34.88 -22.05 18.84
C GLU A 256 -34.63 -23.06 19.97
N ASP A 257 -34.05 -22.63 21.09
CA ASP A 257 -34.14 -23.40 22.34
C ASP A 257 -34.84 -22.53 23.40
N GLU A 258 -36.14 -22.80 23.54
CA GLU A 258 -36.95 -22.39 24.68
C GLU A 258 -36.34 -22.97 25.97
N SER A 259 -35.50 -22.22 26.68
CA SER A 259 -35.22 -22.54 28.07
C SER A 259 -35.25 -21.32 28.97
N GLU A 260 -36.19 -21.42 29.91
CA GLU A 260 -36.62 -20.48 30.94
C GLU A 260 -35.51 -20.03 31.90
N ASP A 261 -35.61 -18.76 32.30
CA ASP A 261 -35.19 -18.16 33.59
C ASP A 261 -33.90 -18.65 34.25
N CYS A 262 -32.81 -17.89 34.07
CA CYS A 262 -31.75 -17.76 35.06
C CYS A 262 -31.19 -16.32 35.06
N ASP A 263 -31.57 -15.54 36.07
CA ASP A 263 -30.92 -14.29 36.47
C ASP A 263 -29.46 -14.58 36.91
N GLU A 264 -28.44 -14.19 36.14
CA GLU A 264 -27.06 -14.14 36.64
C GLU A 264 -26.16 -13.16 35.84
N ASP A 265 -25.99 -11.98 36.46
CA ASP A 265 -24.87 -11.03 36.47
C ASP A 265 -24.05 -10.72 35.19
N ASP A 266 -24.30 -9.48 34.77
CA ASP A 266 -23.77 -8.58 33.74
C ASP A 266 -22.35 -8.07 34.02
N ASP A 267 -21.36 -8.44 33.19
CA ASP A 267 -20.01 -7.83 33.17
C ASP A 267 -19.30 -7.91 31.80
N HIS A 268 -20.01 -8.16 30.69
CA HIS A 268 -19.40 -8.31 29.34
C HIS A 268 -19.67 -7.15 28.35
N ASP A 269 -20.34 -6.08 28.79
CA ASP A 269 -20.88 -5.03 27.91
C ASP A 269 -19.90 -3.92 27.45
N GLU A 270 -18.66 -3.87 27.96
CA GLU A 270 -17.78 -2.72 27.71
C GLU A 270 -17.20 -2.69 26.29
N VAL A 271 -16.81 -3.85 25.75
CA VAL A 271 -16.21 -3.95 24.40
C VAL A 271 -17.24 -3.64 23.32
N ASP A 272 -18.49 -4.02 23.54
CA ASP A 272 -19.57 -3.85 22.58
C ASP A 272 -20.05 -2.39 22.51
N HIS A 273 -19.98 -1.67 23.64
CA HIS A 273 -20.24 -0.24 23.66
C HIS A 273 -19.20 0.59 22.88
N ALA A 274 -17.92 0.22 22.92
CA ALA A 274 -16.88 0.89 22.14
C ALA A 274 -17.13 0.70 20.62
N ARG A 275 -17.48 -0.51 20.19
CA ARG A 275 -17.83 -0.84 18.80
C ARG A 275 -19.04 -0.02 18.31
N ARG A 276 -20.11 0.05 19.10
CA ARG A 276 -21.32 0.82 18.76
C ARG A 276 -21.05 2.33 18.66
N ARG A 277 -20.16 2.88 19.49
CA ARG A 277 -19.77 4.30 19.39
C ARG A 277 -18.96 4.59 18.13
N SER A 278 -18.00 3.74 17.78
CA SER A 278 -17.21 3.89 16.56
C SER A 278 -18.09 3.79 15.30
N ARG A 279 -19.01 2.82 15.24
CA ARG A 279 -19.98 2.66 14.14
C ARG A 279 -20.85 3.90 13.95
N ARG A 280 -21.41 4.45 15.04
CA ARG A 280 -22.23 5.67 14.98
C ARG A 280 -21.46 6.91 14.48
N ARG A 281 -20.17 7.04 14.82
CA ARG A 281 -19.33 8.15 14.33
C ARG A 281 -19.06 8.03 12.84
N LEU A 282 -18.81 6.81 12.34
CA LEU A 282 -18.63 6.56 10.91
C LEU A 282 -19.92 6.81 10.13
N GLU A 283 -21.06 6.28 10.57
CA GLU A 283 -22.35 6.51 9.91
C GLU A 283 -22.70 8.00 9.85
N ALA A 284 -22.40 8.75 10.93
CA ALA A 284 -22.58 10.21 10.93
C ALA A 284 -21.66 10.91 9.92
N ALA A 285 -20.39 10.50 9.84
CA ALA A 285 -19.44 11.06 8.88
C ALA A 285 -19.84 10.74 7.42
N MET A 286 -20.29 9.51 7.15
CA MET A 286 -20.76 9.10 5.82
C MET A 286 -22.05 9.83 5.41
N ARG A 287 -23.02 9.98 6.33
CA ARG A 287 -24.23 10.77 6.06
C ARG A 287 -23.88 12.22 5.77
N HIS A 288 -22.92 12.80 6.49
CA HIS A 288 -22.48 14.16 6.21
C HIS A 288 -21.76 14.28 4.86
N HIS A 289 -20.99 13.27 4.47
CA HIS A 289 -20.35 13.23 3.15
C HIS A 289 -21.38 13.14 2.01
N LEU A 290 -22.35 12.22 2.11
CA LEU A 290 -23.42 12.07 1.12
C LEU A 290 -24.32 13.31 1.04
N ALA A 291 -24.68 13.91 2.18
CA ALA A 291 -25.45 15.14 2.19
C ALA A 291 -24.69 16.32 1.54
N PHE A 292 -23.37 16.36 1.70
CA PHE A 292 -22.53 17.39 1.09
C PHE A 292 -22.37 17.16 -0.43
N GLU A 293 -22.20 15.93 -0.88
CA GLU A 293 -22.15 15.61 -2.33
C GLU A 293 -23.48 15.89 -3.04
N CYS A 294 -24.62 15.70 -2.36
CA CYS A 294 -25.93 16.06 -2.90
C CYS A 294 -26.14 17.58 -2.99
N MET A 295 -25.58 18.38 -2.07
CA MET A 295 -25.74 19.85 -2.11
C MET A 295 -24.76 20.55 -3.05
N GLY A 296 -23.64 19.91 -3.43
CA GLY A 296 -22.66 20.50 -4.33
C GLY A 296 -22.99 20.40 -5.83
N ARG A 297 -24.15 19.84 -6.21
CA ARG A 297 -24.53 19.64 -7.62
C ARG A 297 -25.47 20.69 -8.18
N ASP A 298 -26.16 21.44 -7.32
CA ASP A 298 -27.19 22.38 -7.75
C ASP A 298 -26.65 23.81 -7.99
N ASP A 299 -25.46 24.16 -7.47
CA ASP A 299 -24.88 25.51 -7.58
C ASP A 299 -23.99 25.73 -8.84
N GLU A 300 -23.56 24.67 -9.53
CA GLU A 300 -22.74 24.78 -10.75
C GLU A 300 -23.56 25.00 -12.04
N GLU A 301 -24.88 24.74 -12.03
CA GLU A 301 -25.75 24.98 -13.20
C GLU A 301 -26.25 26.44 -13.29
N GLU A 302 -26.34 27.18 -12.19
CA GLU A 302 -26.86 28.57 -12.20
C GLU A 302 -25.83 29.64 -12.60
N GLN A 303 -24.52 29.36 -12.48
CA GLN A 303 -23.48 30.35 -12.86
C GLN A 303 -23.08 30.32 -14.33
N ASN A 304 -23.53 29.33 -15.11
CA ASN A 304 -23.17 29.23 -16.54
C ASN A 304 -24.19 29.93 -17.47
N GLU A 305 -25.31 30.43 -16.95
CA GLU A 305 -26.29 31.22 -17.72
C GLU A 305 -26.07 32.74 -17.61
N GLU A 306 -25.28 33.24 -16.66
CA GLU A 306 -25.05 34.69 -16.49
C GLU A 306 -23.88 35.24 -17.34
N TYR A 307 -23.03 34.38 -17.93
CA TYR A 307 -21.84 34.80 -18.69
C TYR A 307 -22.01 34.86 -20.23
N GLN A 308 -23.23 34.80 -20.75
CA GLN A 308 -23.51 34.97 -22.19
C GLN A 308 -24.11 36.34 -22.58
N SER A 309 -24.22 37.31 -21.66
CA SER A 309 -24.95 38.57 -21.93
C SER A 309 -24.12 39.87 -21.90
N GLU A 310 -22.79 39.83 -21.78
CA GLU A 310 -22.00 41.09 -21.81
C GLU A 310 -21.26 41.28 -23.14
N GLY A 311 -21.92 42.09 -23.96
CA GLY A 311 -21.41 43.02 -24.97
C GLY A 311 -19.90 43.10 -25.14
N PHE A 312 -19.48 42.62 -26.29
CA PHE A 312 -18.21 42.92 -26.94
C PHE A 312 -18.30 44.34 -27.52
N ASP A 313 -17.82 45.34 -26.79
CA ASP A 313 -17.52 46.67 -27.34
C ASP A 313 -16.03 46.68 -27.72
N GLU A 314 -15.77 46.58 -29.03
CA GLU A 314 -14.47 46.80 -29.66
C GLU A 314 -14.15 48.30 -29.61
N ASP A 315 -13.33 48.72 -28.65
CA ASP A 315 -12.62 49.99 -28.75
C ASP A 315 -11.19 49.72 -29.24
N ASP A 316 -11.01 50.01 -30.53
CA ASP A 316 -9.76 50.42 -31.17
C ASP A 316 -9.01 51.40 -30.27
N ASP A 317 -7.76 51.09 -29.91
CA ASP A 317 -6.75 52.14 -29.76
C ASP A 317 -5.36 51.61 -30.13
N GLN A 318 -4.84 52.26 -31.16
CA GLN A 318 -3.47 52.22 -31.66
C GLN A 318 -2.50 52.69 -30.57
N ASP A 319 -1.37 52.00 -30.39
CA ASP A 319 -0.14 52.69 -29.98
C ASP A 319 1.08 52.07 -30.66
N ASP A 320 1.59 52.83 -31.62
CA ASP A 320 2.79 52.60 -32.39
C ASP A 320 3.97 53.15 -31.58
N GLY A 321 4.70 52.26 -30.90
CA GLY A 321 5.86 52.63 -30.08
C GLY A 321 7.10 51.82 -30.46
N GLU A 322 7.71 52.18 -31.58
CA GLU A 322 9.11 51.85 -31.89
C GLU A 322 10.02 52.39 -30.78
N ASP A 323 10.94 51.58 -30.27
CA ASP A 323 12.25 52.10 -29.86
C ASP A 323 13.30 50.99 -29.92
N GLU A 324 14.14 51.15 -30.95
CA GLU A 324 15.44 50.51 -31.13
C GLU A 324 16.33 50.81 -29.92
N ASN A 325 17.00 49.80 -29.38
CA ASN A 325 18.30 49.98 -28.74
C ASN A 325 19.14 48.73 -28.95
N ASP A 326 19.88 48.76 -30.06
CA ASP A 326 21.21 48.19 -30.14
C ASP A 326 22.09 48.88 -29.09
N ASP A 327 22.74 48.13 -28.20
CA ASP A 327 24.20 48.23 -28.09
C ASP A 327 24.82 47.18 -27.17
N ALA A 328 25.97 46.71 -27.64
CA ALA A 328 26.77 45.64 -27.11
C ALA A 328 27.53 46.00 -25.83
N VAL A 329 27.65 45.04 -24.90
CA VAL A 329 28.88 44.90 -24.09
C VAL A 329 29.19 43.42 -23.86
N ALA A 330 30.37 43.02 -24.32
CA ALA A 330 30.99 41.73 -24.10
C ALA A 330 31.56 41.56 -22.68
N GLN A 331 31.42 40.33 -22.14
CA GLN A 331 32.29 39.47 -21.29
C GLN A 331 33.47 40.09 -20.48
N PRO A 332 33.95 39.49 -19.35
CA PRO A 332 33.97 38.04 -19.05
C PRO A 332 33.83 37.60 -17.57
N GLY A 333 33.65 36.29 -17.38
CA GLY A 333 34.38 35.51 -16.36
C GLY A 333 33.93 35.61 -14.91
N HIS A 334 33.15 34.62 -14.46
CA HIS A 334 33.36 34.09 -13.11
C HIS A 334 33.05 32.58 -13.07
N GLU A 335 34.12 31.82 -12.97
CA GLU A 335 34.14 30.44 -12.48
C GLU A 335 33.44 30.40 -11.12
N ARG A 336 32.34 29.64 -11.05
CA ARG A 336 31.90 29.02 -9.79
C ARG A 336 31.79 27.53 -10.01
N GLU A 337 32.90 26.91 -9.65
CA GLU A 337 33.03 25.50 -9.37
C GLU A 337 31.96 25.06 -8.34
N GLY A 338 31.37 23.89 -8.59
CA GLY A 338 31.13 22.90 -7.54
C GLY A 338 30.01 23.17 -6.54
N GLN A 339 28.76 23.02 -6.96
CA GLN A 339 27.75 22.41 -6.10
C GLN A 339 27.26 21.11 -6.74
N ILE A 340 28.09 20.08 -6.57
CA ILE A 340 27.70 18.69 -6.82
C ILE A 340 26.72 18.31 -5.71
N SER A 341 25.53 17.92 -6.16
CA SER A 341 24.45 17.28 -5.40
C SER A 341 24.95 16.32 -4.32
N PHE A 342 24.50 16.56 -3.09
CA PHE A 342 24.75 15.69 -1.93
C PHE A 342 24.01 14.35 -2.01
N HIS A 343 23.14 14.14 -3.01
CA HIS A 343 22.28 12.96 -3.10
C HIS A 343 22.89 11.74 -3.81
N GLN A 344 24.09 11.85 -4.39
CA GLN A 344 24.65 10.78 -5.23
C GLN A 344 25.82 10.00 -4.59
N ARG A 345 26.00 10.06 -3.26
CA ARG A 345 27.15 9.42 -2.57
C ARG A 345 26.85 8.27 -1.61
N LEU A 346 25.63 7.75 -1.54
CA LEU A 346 25.29 6.66 -0.59
C LEU A 346 24.94 5.30 -1.20
N PHE A 347 25.13 5.07 -2.50
CA PHE A 347 24.83 3.78 -3.14
C PHE A 347 26.04 3.00 -3.70
N CYS A 348 27.20 3.12 -3.03
CA CYS A 348 28.32 2.18 -3.23
C CYS A 348 29.07 1.96 -1.92
N GLN A 349 28.53 1.09 -1.06
CA GLN A 349 29.31 0.20 -0.21
C GLN A 349 28.50 -1.02 0.20
#